data_AF-A0A849U267-F1
#
_entry.id   AF-A0A849U267-F1
#
_cell.length_a   1.000
_cell.length_b   1.000
_cell.length_c   1.000
_cell.angle_alpha   90.00
_cell.angle_beta   90.00
_cell.angle_gamma   90.00
#
_symmetry.space_group_name_H-M   'P 1'
#
loop_
_entity.id
_entity.type
_entity.pdbx_description
1 polymer ?
#
loop_
_entity_poly.entity_id
_entity_poly.type
_entity_poly.pdbx_seq_one_letter_code
_entity_poly.pdbx_strand_id
1 'polypeptide(L)' 'GLNSNISGGDFNTTTGANSSVNGGGYNNAQGDLSTVSGGAKNIATGIYSSVSGGLQRAALDQFDWVAGGLFQDQ' A
#
# COMPACT_ATOMS: atom_id res chain seq x y z
N GLY A 1 -8.84 -4.85 8.17
CA GLY A 1 -9.60 -4.54 9.40
C GLY A 1 -11.01 -4.10 9.06
N LEU A 2 -11.66 -3.31 9.93
CA LEU A 2 -12.99 -2.78 9.65
C LEU A 2 -12.96 -1.95 8.35
N ASN A 3 -13.85 -2.21 7.39
CA ASN A 3 -13.91 -1.53 6.09
C ASN A 3 -12.62 -1.62 5.23
N SER A 4 -11.77 -2.62 5.43
CA SER A 4 -10.60 -2.81 4.57
C SER A 4 -10.97 -3.35 3.19
N ASN A 5 -10.22 -2.96 2.16
CA ASN A 5 -10.45 -3.39 0.77
C ASN A 5 -9.21 -4.02 0.14
N ILE A 6 -9.41 -5.12 -0.58
CA ILE A 6 -8.44 -5.63 -1.56
C ILE A 6 -9.21 -5.76 -2.87
N SER A 7 -8.86 -4.96 -3.87
CA SER A 7 -9.59 -4.96 -5.16
C SER A 7 -9.21 -6.16 -6.06
N GLY A 8 -8.03 -6.76 -5.87
CA GLY A 8 -7.59 -7.94 -6.61
C GLY A 8 -6.12 -8.29 -6.41
N GLY A 9 -5.61 -9.19 -7.25
CA GLY A 9 -4.22 -9.67 -7.22
C GLY A 9 -3.97 -10.81 -6.22
N ASP A 10 -2.70 -11.15 -6.01
CA ASP A 10 -2.29 -12.36 -5.28
C ASP A 10 -1.57 -12.00 -3.96
N PHE A 11 -1.92 -12.70 -2.88
CA PHE A 11 -1.23 -12.60 -1.58
C PHE A 11 -1.18 -11.19 -0.97
N ASN A 12 -2.20 -10.36 -1.18
CA ASN A 12 -2.31 -9.05 -0.54
C ASN A 12 -2.92 -9.16 0.86
N THR A 13 -2.51 -8.30 1.78
CA THR A 13 -2.98 -8.28 3.18
C THR A 13 -3.42 -6.88 3.59
N THR A 14 -4.57 -6.78 4.26
CA THR A 14 -5.08 -5.53 4.83
C THR A 14 -5.60 -5.72 6.26
N THR A 15 -4.87 -5.21 7.26
CA THR A 15 -5.25 -5.39 8.68
C THR A 15 -5.79 -4.13 9.32
N GLY A 16 -5.39 -2.93 8.87
CA GLY A 16 -5.88 -1.65 9.40
C GLY A 16 -7.37 -1.41 9.14
N ALA A 17 -7.97 -0.51 9.91
CA ALA A 17 -9.29 0.04 9.61
C ALA A 17 -9.21 0.94 8.38
N ASN A 18 -10.15 0.79 7.45
CA ASN A 18 -10.22 1.55 6.19
C ASN A 18 -8.93 1.47 5.33
N SER A 19 -8.07 0.48 5.56
CA SER A 19 -6.86 0.27 4.75
C SER A 19 -7.19 -0.37 3.41
N SER A 20 -6.45 -0.06 2.35
CA SER A 20 -6.71 -0.62 1.02
C SER A 20 -5.47 -1.09 0.27
N VAL A 21 -5.66 -2.13 -0.54
CA VAL A 21 -4.72 -2.55 -1.58
C VAL A 21 -5.49 -2.67 -2.90
N ASN A 22 -5.14 -1.87 -3.91
CA ASN A 22 -5.91 -1.85 -5.16
C ASN A 22 -5.53 -3.00 -6.13
N GLY A 23 -4.43 -3.69 -5.90
CA GLY A 23 -4.00 -4.82 -6.73
C GLY A 23 -2.55 -5.22 -6.52
N GLY A 24 -2.03 -6.03 -7.45
CA GLY A 24 -0.64 -6.46 -7.44
C GLY A 24 -0.38 -7.70 -6.58
N GLY A 25 0.87 -7.89 -6.14
CA GLY A 25 1.29 -9.13 -5.49
C GLY A 25 2.03 -8.90 -4.17
N TYR A 26 1.67 -9.61 -3.10
CA TYR A 26 2.39 -9.57 -1.82
C TYR A 26 2.44 -8.19 -1.17
N ASN A 27 1.41 -7.35 -1.36
CA ASN A 27 1.34 -6.03 -0.73
C ASN A 27 0.67 -6.09 0.65
N ASN A 28 1.07 -5.19 1.54
CA ASN A 28 0.61 -5.17 2.92
C ASN A 28 0.23 -3.76 3.38
N ALA A 29 -1.06 -3.50 3.64
CA ALA A 29 -1.54 -2.24 4.20
C ALA A 29 -2.11 -2.49 5.61
N GLN A 30 -1.33 -2.18 6.64
CA GLN A 30 -1.61 -2.54 8.04
C GLN A 30 -1.98 -1.36 8.91
N GLY A 31 -1.57 -0.14 8.54
CA GLY A 31 -1.94 1.07 9.27
C GLY A 31 -3.40 1.43 9.03
N ASP A 32 -4.04 2.05 10.02
CA ASP A 32 -5.38 2.61 9.81
C ASP A 32 -5.33 3.68 8.72
N LEU A 33 -6.26 3.62 7.77
CA LEU A 33 -6.35 4.48 6.59
C LEU A 33 -5.11 4.40 5.67
N SER A 34 -4.30 3.34 5.81
CA SER A 34 -3.14 3.12 4.93
C SER A 34 -3.55 2.62 3.54
N THR A 35 -2.78 2.97 2.51
CA THR A 35 -3.08 2.57 1.13
C THR A 35 -1.84 2.03 0.42
N VAL A 36 -2.01 0.94 -0.34
CA VAL A 36 -1.05 0.53 -1.38
C VAL A 36 -1.79 0.48 -2.71
N SER A 37 -1.44 1.39 -3.62
CA SER A 37 -2.13 1.47 -4.93
C SER A 37 -1.84 0.29 -5.85
N GLY A 38 -0.77 -0.48 -5.59
CA GLY A 38 -0.45 -1.69 -6.35
C GLY A 38 1.05 -2.01 -6.34
N GLY A 39 1.51 -2.73 -7.36
CA GLY A 39 2.91 -3.18 -7.47
C GLY A 39 3.16 -4.50 -6.73
N ALA A 40 4.39 -4.73 -6.28
CA ALA A 40 4.77 -5.98 -5.63
C ALA A 40 5.59 -5.76 -4.35
N LYS A 41 5.27 -6.52 -3.30
CA LYS A 41 6.01 -6.53 -2.02
C LYS A 41 6.09 -5.16 -1.34
N ASN A 42 5.05 -4.34 -1.44
CA ASN A 42 4.99 -3.03 -0.79
C ASN A 42 4.36 -3.11 0.60
N ILE A 43 4.79 -2.24 1.51
CA ILE A 43 4.36 -2.22 2.91
C ILE A 43 3.93 -0.80 3.29
N ALA A 44 2.70 -0.64 3.77
CA ALA A 44 2.17 0.60 4.35
C ALA A 44 1.67 0.30 5.77
N THR A 45 2.46 0.62 6.80
CA THR A 45 2.16 0.25 8.21
C THR A 45 1.84 1.45 9.09
N GLY A 46 2.25 2.66 8.68
CA GLY A 46 1.89 3.88 9.39
C GLY A 46 0.42 4.24 9.23
N ILE A 47 -0.16 4.89 10.24
CA ILE A 47 -1.52 5.43 10.15
C ILE A 47 -1.51 6.56 9.09
N TYR A 48 -2.48 6.58 8.18
CA TYR A 48 -2.51 7.45 7.00
C TYR A 48 -1.31 7.31 6.04
N SER A 49 -0.53 6.22 6.14
CA SER A 49 0.60 6.01 5.23
C SER A 49 0.15 5.59 3.83
N SER A 50 0.94 5.90 2.81
CA SER A 50 0.59 5.55 1.43
C SER A 50 1.79 5.12 0.60
N VAL A 51 1.61 4.04 -0.15
CA VAL A 51 2.54 3.59 -1.19
C VAL A 51 1.86 3.67 -2.55
N SER A 52 2.33 4.58 -3.42
CA SER A 52 1.76 4.75 -4.77
C SER A 52 1.99 3.56 -5.70
N GLY A 53 2.90 2.65 -5.36
CA GLY A 53 3.23 1.45 -6.11
C GLY A 53 4.73 1.25 -6.30
N GLY A 54 5.10 0.27 -7.12
CA GLY A 54 6.49 -0.14 -7.38
C GLY A 54 6.82 -1.51 -6.78
N LEU A 55 8.11 -1.77 -6.55
CA LEU A 55 8.63 -3.00 -5.96
C LEU A 55 9.37 -2.68 -4.66
N GLN A 56 9.02 -3.41 -3.58
CA GLN A 56 9.71 -3.36 -2.28
C GLN A 56 9.81 -1.95 -1.67
N ARG A 57 8.69 -1.24 -1.58
CA ARG A 57 8.58 0.07 -0.90
C ARG A 57 7.96 -0.07 0.48
N ALA A 58 8.34 0.81 1.39
CA ALA A 58 7.88 0.78 2.77
C ALA A 58 7.56 2.19 3.25
N ALA A 59 6.29 2.46 3.53
CA ALA A 59 5.83 3.64 4.26
C ALA A 59 5.48 3.21 5.69
N LEU A 60 6.33 3.55 6.66
CA LEU A 60 6.30 2.94 8.00
C LEU A 60 5.73 3.88 9.07
N ASP A 61 5.91 5.18 8.88
CA ASP A 61 5.54 6.19 9.87
C ASP A 61 4.15 6.80 9.59
N GLN A 62 3.61 7.47 10.61
CA GLN A 62 2.33 8.17 10.47
C GLN A 62 2.45 9.27 9.40
N PHE A 63 1.47 9.33 8.49
CA PHE A 63 1.47 10.25 7.33
C PHE A 63 2.63 10.05 6.34
N ASP A 64 3.35 8.94 6.43
CA ASP A 64 4.47 8.64 5.51
C ASP A 64 3.98 8.32 4.10
N TRP A 65 4.76 8.71 3.09
CA TRP A 65 4.46 8.47 1.69
C TRP A 65 5.70 8.03 0.92
N VAL A 66 5.55 6.94 0.16
CA VAL A 66 6.61 6.41 -0.71
C VAL A 66 6.05 6.07 -2.09
N ALA A 67 6.82 6.38 -3.13
CA ALA A 67 6.49 6.02 -4.50
C ALA A 67 7.69 5.50 -5.27
N GLY A 68 7.42 4.90 -6.44
CA GLY A 68 8.36 4.57 -7.51
C GLY A 68 9.33 5.71 -7.86
N GLY A 69 10.44 5.40 -8.55
CA GLY A 69 11.20 6.45 -9.22
C GLY A 69 10.31 7.12 -10.27
N LEU A 70 10.45 8.43 -10.46
CA LEU A 70 9.79 9.15 -11.53
C LEU A 70 10.25 8.55 -12.87
N PHE A 71 9.32 7.93 -13.61
CA PHE A 71 9.52 7.65 -15.02
C PHE A 71 8.50 8.51 -15.78
N GLN A 72 9.00 9.54 -16.45
CA GLN A 72 8.21 10.40 -17.30
C GLN A 72 8.59 10.06 -18.73
N ASP A 73 7.72 9.35 -19.42
CA ASP A 73 7.73 9.27 -20.87
C ASP A 73 7.39 10.66 -21.42
N GLN A 74 8.35 11.22 -22.17
CA GLN A 74 8.23 12.50 -22.86
C GLN A 74 7.26 12.41 -24.03
#